data_AF-A0A1Q9STX2-F1
#
_entry.id   AF-A0A1Q9STX2-F1
#
_cell.length_a   1.000
_cell.length_b   1.000
_cell.length_c   1.000
_cell.angle_alpha   90.00
_cell.angle_beta   90.00
_cell.angle_gamma   90.00
#
_symmetry.space_group_name_H-M   'P 1'
#
loop_
_entity.id
_entity.type
_entity.pdbx_description
1 polymer ?
#
loop_
_entity_poly.entity_id
_entity_poly.type
_entity_poly.pdbx_seq_one_letter_code
_entity_poly.pdbx_strand_id
1 'polypeptide(L)'
;MFVAPGTGEGPAPKKDRKWLWGLGAWLFWFIIADEVFEAALDWLVATGGYGFSNAIIGLLTLGGCFIGIQRLHVKHRRLETEGDPDPLPAPYDYQTQAQGGVFAGWAFGIITWVATAAWLVFVGVGSAMTFWPILGTTILWVGRMEMAHARVMDARRGQPPAPVDYD
;
A
#
# COMPACT_ATOMS: atom_id res chain seq x y z
N MET A 1 39.74 5.17 -41.33
CA MET A 1 40.23 5.51 -39.98
C MET A 1 39.02 5.41 -39.05
N PHE A 2 38.91 4.32 -38.30
CA PHE A 2 37.76 4.06 -37.41
C PHE A 2 37.96 4.84 -36.11
N VAL A 3 37.02 5.72 -35.78
CA VAL A 3 36.95 6.42 -34.49
C VAL A 3 36.22 5.50 -33.50
N ALA A 4 36.89 5.13 -32.41
CA ALA A 4 36.32 4.34 -31.34
C ALA A 4 35.24 5.16 -30.59
N PRO A 5 34.07 4.59 -30.27
CA PRO A 5 33.03 5.29 -29.54
C PRO A 5 33.44 5.42 -28.07
N GLY A 6 33.31 6.64 -27.55
CA GLY A 6 33.74 7.04 -26.22
C GLY A 6 33.19 6.15 -25.11
N THR A 7 34.05 5.90 -24.13
CA THR A 7 33.69 5.39 -22.80
C THR A 7 32.85 6.45 -22.09
N GLY A 8 31.54 6.42 -22.35
CA GLY A 8 30.56 7.14 -21.56
C GLY A 8 30.45 6.51 -20.18
N GLU A 9 31.34 6.89 -19.27
CA GLU A 9 31.17 6.64 -17.84
C GLU A 9 30.07 7.56 -17.32
N GLY A 10 28.81 7.19 -17.59
CA GLY A 10 27.70 7.67 -16.80
C GLY A 10 27.88 7.18 -15.35
N PRO A 11 27.45 7.95 -14.33
CA PRO A 11 27.58 7.54 -12.94
C PRO A 11 26.91 6.18 -12.75
N ALA A 12 27.66 5.22 -12.21
CA ALA A 12 27.17 3.87 -11.95
C ALA A 12 25.84 3.92 -11.15
N PRO A 13 24.84 3.10 -11.50
CA PRO A 13 23.57 3.09 -10.79
C PRO A 13 23.84 2.81 -9.31
N LYS A 14 23.50 3.77 -8.43
CA LYS A 14 23.50 3.55 -6.98
C LYS A 14 22.61 2.34 -6.71
N LYS A 15 23.21 1.18 -6.41
CA LYS A 15 22.48 0.00 -5.95
C LYS A 15 21.66 0.42 -4.73
N ASP A 16 20.35 0.58 -4.95
CA ASP A 16 19.42 0.99 -3.92
C ASP A 16 19.36 -0.09 -2.85
N ARG A 17 20.06 0.14 -1.73
CA ARG A 17 20.18 -0.82 -0.62
C ARG A 17 18.89 -0.93 0.21
N LYS A 18 17.76 -0.40 -0.26
CA LYS A 18 16.42 -0.55 0.35
C LYS A 18 16.06 -1.99 0.68
N TRP A 19 16.57 -2.98 -0.08
CA TRP A 19 16.33 -4.39 0.22
C TRP A 19 16.93 -4.84 1.58
N LEU A 20 18.02 -4.22 2.04
CA LEU A 20 18.62 -4.51 3.36
C LEU A 20 17.72 -4.03 4.50
N TRP A 21 17.03 -2.90 4.30
CA TRP A 21 16.00 -2.45 5.24
C TRP A 21 14.80 -3.40 5.25
N GLY A 22 14.41 -3.91 4.08
CA GLY A 22 13.38 -4.95 3.97
C GLY A 22 13.77 -6.24 4.70
N LEU A 23 15.01 -6.72 4.50
CA LEU A 23 15.55 -7.89 5.19
C LEU A 23 15.62 -7.68 6.71
N GLY A 24 16.10 -6.51 7.16
CA GLY A 24 16.18 -6.16 8.57
C GLY A 24 14.81 -6.07 9.23
N ALA A 25 13.83 -5.44 8.58
CA ALA A 25 12.45 -5.40 9.05
C ALA A 25 11.82 -6.79 9.09
N TRP A 26 12.11 -7.64 8.09
CA TRP A 26 11.64 -9.02 8.04
C TRP A 26 12.21 -9.86 9.18
N LEU A 27 13.52 -9.77 9.43
CA LEU A 27 14.16 -10.47 10.56
C LEU A 27 13.66 -9.97 11.92
N PHE A 28 13.53 -8.65 12.08
CA PHE A 28 12.95 -8.07 13.29
C PHE A 28 11.53 -8.58 13.53
N TRP A 29 10.73 -8.67 12.46
CA TRP A 29 9.37 -9.20 12.54
C TRP A 29 9.36 -10.63 13.06
N PHE A 30 10.10 -11.53 12.40
CA PHE A 30 10.11 -12.95 12.73
C PHE A 30 10.76 -13.31 14.07
N ILE A 31 11.74 -12.51 14.54
CA ILE A 31 12.51 -12.86 15.74
C ILE A 31 11.97 -12.18 16.99
N ILE A 32 11.45 -10.96 16.88
CA ILE A 32 11.11 -10.14 18.06
C ILE A 32 9.64 -9.70 18.01
N ALA A 33 9.19 -9.19 16.88
CA ALA A 33 7.85 -8.62 16.82
C ALA A 33 6.77 -9.71 16.95
N ASP A 34 6.98 -10.88 16.38
CA ASP A 34 6.03 -12.00 16.42
C ASP A 34 5.78 -12.46 17.86
N GLU A 35 6.84 -12.81 18.61
CA GLU A 35 6.73 -13.24 20.01
C GLU A 35 6.10 -12.17 20.91
N VAL A 36 6.53 -10.90 20.77
CA VAL A 36 5.99 -9.80 21.56
C VAL A 36 4.53 -9.53 21.21
N PHE A 37 4.17 -9.64 19.93
CA PHE A 37 2.81 -9.44 19.47
C PHE A 37 1.89 -10.56 19.97
N GLU A 38 2.29 -11.82 19.86
CA GLU A 38 1.54 -12.95 20.42
C GLU A 38 1.33 -12.79 21.93
N ALA A 39 2.38 -12.48 22.69
CA ALA A 39 2.28 -12.26 24.13
C ALA A 39 1.35 -11.09 24.48
N ALA A 40 1.40 -10.00 23.72
CA ALA A 40 0.51 -8.86 23.90
C ALA A 40 -0.95 -9.21 23.58
N LEU A 41 -1.19 -10.00 22.54
CA LEU A 41 -2.53 -10.46 22.17
C LEU A 41 -3.10 -11.41 23.22
N ASP A 42 -2.32 -12.37 23.69
CA ASP A 42 -2.73 -13.30 24.74
C ASP A 42 -3.06 -12.56 26.04
N TRP A 43 -2.25 -11.57 26.42
CA TRP A 43 -2.54 -10.70 27.55
C TRP A 43 -3.83 -9.90 27.36
N LEU A 44 -4.06 -9.35 26.16
CA LEU A 44 -5.25 -8.57 25.83
C LEU A 44 -6.51 -9.44 25.89
N VAL A 45 -6.45 -10.65 25.32
CA VAL A 45 -7.54 -11.63 25.34
C VAL A 45 -7.79 -12.13 26.76
N ALA A 46 -6.74 -12.41 27.54
CA ALA A 46 -6.87 -12.82 28.94
C ALA A 46 -7.52 -11.72 29.81
N THR A 47 -7.24 -10.45 29.51
CA THR A 47 -7.73 -9.31 30.31
C THR A 47 -9.16 -8.89 29.93
N GLY A 48 -9.47 -8.84 28.64
CA GLY A 48 -10.73 -8.26 28.13
C GLY A 48 -11.59 -9.20 27.29
N GLY A 49 -11.15 -10.43 27.05
CA GLY A 49 -11.79 -11.38 26.15
C GLY A 49 -11.62 -11.02 24.66
N TYR A 50 -12.12 -11.90 23.81
CA TYR A 50 -12.00 -11.78 22.34
C TYR A 50 -12.75 -10.57 21.77
N GLY A 51 -13.91 -10.20 22.34
CA GLY A 51 -14.69 -9.05 21.86
C GLY A 51 -13.98 -7.71 22.03
N PHE A 52 -13.43 -7.46 23.22
CA PHE A 52 -12.65 -6.24 23.50
C PHE A 52 -11.36 -6.20 22.69
N SER A 53 -10.67 -7.34 22.60
CA SER A 53 -9.44 -7.46 21.81
C SER A 53 -9.68 -7.17 20.33
N ASN A 54 -10.76 -7.71 19.76
CA ASN A 54 -11.18 -7.41 18.39
C ASN A 54 -11.48 -5.93 18.18
N ALA A 55 -12.13 -5.27 19.14
CA ALA A 55 -12.43 -3.85 19.02
C ALA A 55 -11.15 -3.00 18.99
N ILE A 56 -10.20 -3.27 19.88
CA ILE A 56 -8.91 -2.55 19.91
C ILE A 56 -8.13 -2.77 18.62
N ILE A 57 -7.92 -4.03 18.23
CA ILE A 57 -7.13 -4.37 17.04
C ILE A 57 -7.82 -3.84 15.79
N GLY A 58 -9.15 -3.96 15.72
CA GLY A 58 -9.97 -3.39 14.66
C GLY A 58 -9.80 -1.87 14.55
N LEU A 59 -9.85 -1.14 15.66
CA LEU A 59 -9.64 0.31 15.69
C LEU A 59 -8.22 0.72 15.28
N LEU A 60 -7.19 0.00 15.76
CA LEU A 60 -5.81 0.24 15.36
C LEU A 60 -5.60 -0.03 13.87
N THR A 61 -6.18 -1.11 13.35
CA THR A 61 -6.15 -1.46 11.92
C THR A 61 -6.86 -0.40 11.09
N LEU A 62 -8.07 0.01 11.50
CA LEU A 62 -8.82 1.10 10.84
C LEU A 62 -8.03 2.41 10.85
N GLY A 63 -7.43 2.78 11.99
CA GLY A 63 -6.63 3.99 12.12
C GLY A 63 -5.42 3.98 11.19
N GLY A 64 -4.68 2.86 11.14
CA GLY A 64 -3.55 2.68 10.22
C GLY A 64 -3.98 2.77 8.75
N CYS A 65 -5.05 2.07 8.38
CA CYS A 65 -5.64 2.12 7.04
C CYS A 65 -6.08 3.53 6.66
N PHE A 66 -6.74 4.24 7.57
CA PHE A 66 -7.19 5.61 7.36
C PHE A 66 -6.02 6.56 7.11
N ILE A 67 -4.97 6.50 7.94
CA ILE A 67 -3.74 7.29 7.74
C ILE A 67 -3.11 6.98 6.38
N GLY A 68 -3.06 5.70 6.00
CA GLY A 68 -2.56 5.26 4.69
C GLY A 68 -3.35 5.87 3.53
N ILE A 69 -4.67 5.78 3.55
CA ILE A 69 -5.57 6.37 2.54
C ILE A 69 -5.39 7.89 2.48
N GLN A 70 -5.34 8.58 3.62
CA GLN A 70 -5.18 10.03 3.67
C GLN A 70 -3.85 10.47 3.04
N ARG A 71 -2.75 9.80 3.38
CA ARG A 71 -1.44 10.07 2.78
C ARG A 71 -1.46 9.86 1.27
N LEU A 72 -2.13 8.81 0.82
CA LEU A 72 -2.27 8.53 -0.61
C LEU A 72 -3.09 9.62 -1.31
N HIS A 73 -4.21 10.03 -0.72
CA HIS A 73 -5.07 11.07 -1.26
C HIS A 73 -4.33 12.41 -1.39
N VAL A 74 -3.57 12.81 -0.36
CA VAL A 74 -2.74 14.02 -0.41
C VAL A 74 -1.70 13.94 -1.53
N LYS A 75 -1.05 12.78 -1.69
CA LYS A 75 -0.09 12.55 -2.79
C LYS A 75 -0.76 12.68 -4.16
N HIS A 76 -1.90 12.02 -4.38
CA HIS A 76 -2.65 12.09 -5.64
C HIS A 76 -3.07 13.51 -5.96
N ARG A 77 -3.65 14.22 -4.99
CA ARG A 77 -4.06 15.62 -5.15
C ARG A 77 -2.88 16.51 -5.53
N ARG A 78 -1.73 16.31 -4.89
CA ARG A 78 -0.51 17.06 -5.18
C ARG A 78 -0.01 16.82 -6.61
N LEU A 79 0.03 15.56 -7.05
CA LEU A 79 0.42 15.20 -8.42
C LEU A 79 -0.57 15.76 -9.45
N GLU A 80 -1.85 15.81 -9.12
CA GLU A 80 -2.87 16.41 -9.98
C GLU A 80 -2.70 17.92 -10.09
N THR A 81 -2.35 18.63 -9.01
CA THR A 81 -2.22 20.10 -9.01
C THR A 81 -0.89 20.59 -9.53
N GLU A 82 0.22 20.00 -9.09
CA GLU A 82 1.58 20.42 -9.43
C GLU A 82 2.08 19.79 -10.74
N GLY A 83 1.38 18.77 -11.24
CA GLY A 83 1.82 17.94 -12.36
C GLY A 83 2.75 16.81 -11.89
N ASP A 84 2.92 15.79 -12.75
CA ASP A 84 3.87 14.71 -12.48
C ASP A 84 5.31 15.22 -12.71
N PRO A 85 6.20 15.20 -11.70
CA PRO A 85 7.60 15.55 -11.88
C PRO A 85 8.35 14.61 -12.83
N ASP A 86 7.91 13.36 -12.96
CA ASP A 86 8.51 12.34 -13.84
C ASP A 86 7.43 11.72 -14.74
N PRO A 87 6.97 12.43 -15.79
CA PRO A 87 5.89 11.94 -16.62
C PRO A 87 6.28 10.67 -17.36
N LEU A 88 5.34 9.72 -17.47
CA LEU A 88 5.57 8.47 -18.20
C LEU A 88 5.98 8.76 -19.67
N PRO A 89 6.85 7.95 -20.28
CA PRO A 89 7.19 8.08 -21.69
C PRO A 89 6.03 7.65 -22.61
N ALA A 90 6.05 8.15 -23.85
CA ALA A 90 4.89 8.20 -24.75
C ALA A 90 4.36 6.89 -25.39
N PRO A 91 4.81 5.66 -25.09
CA PRO A 91 3.96 4.50 -25.34
C PRO A 91 3.24 3.99 -24.08
N TYR A 92 3.60 4.46 -22.88
CA TYR A 92 3.04 3.96 -21.62
C TYR A 92 2.01 4.93 -21.06
N ASP A 93 0.89 4.40 -20.59
CA ASP A 93 -0.20 5.12 -19.90
C ASP A 93 -0.22 4.77 -18.40
N TYR A 94 -0.64 5.73 -17.58
CA TYR A 94 -0.75 5.52 -16.14
C TYR A 94 -1.81 4.47 -15.82
N GLN A 95 -2.88 4.45 -16.61
CA GLN A 95 -3.98 3.51 -16.48
C GLN A 95 -3.51 2.05 -16.58
N THR A 96 -2.74 1.67 -17.60
CA THR A 96 -2.24 0.29 -17.73
C THR A 96 -1.31 -0.11 -16.59
N GLN A 97 -0.48 0.81 -16.08
CA GLN A 97 0.35 0.52 -14.90
C GLN A 97 -0.51 0.32 -13.64
N ALA A 98 -1.56 1.11 -13.46
CA ALA A 98 -2.45 1.02 -12.30
C ALA A 98 -3.30 -0.28 -12.29
N GLN A 99 -3.57 -0.89 -13.45
CA GLN A 99 -4.35 -2.13 -13.55
C GLN A 99 -3.75 -3.28 -12.74
N GLY A 100 -2.41 -3.40 -12.72
CA GLY A 100 -1.73 -4.43 -11.92
C GLY A 100 -2.03 -4.27 -10.43
N GLY A 101 -2.02 -3.03 -9.93
CA GLY A 101 -2.36 -2.70 -8.54
C GLY A 101 -3.83 -2.98 -8.22
N VAL A 102 -4.75 -2.66 -9.14
CA VAL A 102 -6.18 -2.98 -9.00
C VAL A 102 -6.40 -4.47 -8.90
N PHE A 103 -5.79 -5.25 -9.80
CA PHE A 103 -5.94 -6.70 -9.82
C PHE A 103 -5.38 -7.35 -8.55
N ALA A 104 -4.16 -6.95 -8.15
CA ALA A 104 -3.56 -7.42 -6.90
C ALA A 104 -4.43 -7.03 -5.69
N GLY A 105 -5.00 -5.82 -5.68
CA GLY A 105 -5.90 -5.37 -4.63
C GLY A 105 -7.19 -6.18 -4.55
N TRP A 106 -7.76 -6.56 -5.70
CA TRP A 106 -8.91 -7.45 -5.78
C TRP A 106 -8.62 -8.86 -5.31
N ALA A 107 -7.52 -9.45 -5.77
CA ALA A 107 -7.08 -10.76 -5.33
C ALA A 107 -6.88 -10.78 -3.81
N PHE A 108 -6.16 -9.81 -3.26
CA PHE A 108 -5.92 -9.70 -1.83
C PHE A 108 -7.21 -9.47 -1.04
N GLY A 109 -8.07 -8.56 -1.51
CA GLY A 109 -9.38 -8.29 -0.89
C GLY A 109 -10.25 -9.53 -0.81
N ILE A 110 -10.38 -10.30 -1.89
CA ILE A 110 -11.15 -11.55 -1.89
C ILE A 110 -10.51 -12.57 -0.95
N ILE A 111 -9.19 -12.76 -1.02
CA ILE A 111 -8.48 -13.73 -0.17
C ILE A 111 -8.70 -13.42 1.31
N THR A 112 -8.57 -12.17 1.73
CA THR A 112 -8.77 -11.77 3.13
C THR A 112 -10.20 -12.00 3.62
N TRP A 113 -11.21 -11.72 2.80
CA TRP A 113 -12.61 -12.01 3.14
C TRP A 113 -12.89 -13.51 3.22
N VAL A 114 -12.42 -14.28 2.23
CA VAL A 114 -12.60 -15.75 2.19
C VAL A 114 -11.88 -16.40 3.37
N ALA A 115 -10.64 -15.99 3.66
CA ALA A 115 -9.89 -16.47 4.81
C ALA A 115 -10.59 -16.14 6.12
N THR A 116 -11.15 -14.93 6.26
CA THR A 116 -11.92 -14.56 7.46
C THR A 116 -13.17 -15.40 7.61
N ALA A 117 -13.92 -15.62 6.53
CA ALA A 117 -15.12 -16.46 6.55
C ALA A 117 -14.78 -17.91 6.92
N ALA A 118 -13.73 -18.48 6.32
CA ALA A 118 -13.25 -19.82 6.64
C ALA A 118 -12.78 -19.92 8.11
N TRP A 119 -12.07 -18.90 8.60
CA TRP A 119 -11.63 -18.82 9.98
C TRP A 119 -12.80 -18.75 10.97
N LEU A 120 -13.83 -17.95 10.65
CA LEU A 120 -15.05 -17.87 11.45
C LEU A 120 -15.81 -19.20 11.53
N VAL A 121 -15.82 -19.97 10.44
CA VAL A 121 -16.42 -21.31 10.41
C VAL A 121 -15.63 -22.28 11.28
N PHE A 122 -14.30 -22.20 11.28
CA PHE A 122 -13.43 -23.11 12.02
C PHE A 122 -13.37 -22.80 13.53
N VAL A 123 -13.22 -21.53 13.89
CA VAL A 123 -12.97 -21.08 15.28
C VAL A 123 -14.25 -20.66 16.00
N GLY A 124 -15.29 -20.28 15.24
CA GLY A 124 -16.53 -19.73 15.78
C GLY A 124 -16.47 -18.20 15.94
N VAL A 125 -17.65 -17.57 15.86
CA VAL A 125 -17.79 -16.10 15.83
C VAL A 125 -17.31 -15.42 17.13
N GLY A 126 -17.37 -16.12 18.26
CA GLY A 126 -17.06 -15.54 19.58
C GLY A 126 -15.56 -15.41 19.89
N SER A 127 -14.70 -16.13 19.17
CA SER A 127 -13.25 -16.25 19.45
C SER A 127 -12.37 -15.90 18.24
N ALA A 128 -12.97 -15.72 17.06
CA ALA A 128 -12.24 -15.35 15.85
C ALA A 128 -11.78 -13.88 15.91
N MET A 129 -10.50 -13.64 15.61
CA MET A 129 -9.99 -12.29 15.40
C MET A 129 -10.30 -11.81 13.97
N THR A 130 -11.14 -10.79 13.82
CA THR A 130 -11.76 -10.43 12.53
C THR A 130 -11.36 -9.03 12.04
N PHE A 131 -10.06 -8.71 12.06
CA PHE A 131 -9.56 -7.42 11.54
C PHE A 131 -9.11 -7.50 10.06
N TRP A 132 -8.84 -8.70 9.54
CA TRP A 132 -8.46 -8.94 8.14
C TRP A 132 -9.39 -8.33 7.08
N PRO A 133 -10.73 -8.32 7.25
CA PRO A 133 -11.63 -7.66 6.30
C PRO A 133 -11.39 -6.15 6.17
N ILE A 134 -10.93 -5.48 7.24
CA ILE A 134 -10.59 -4.06 7.22
C ILE A 134 -9.42 -3.82 6.26
N LEU A 135 -8.37 -4.65 6.35
CA LEU A 135 -7.21 -4.59 5.45
C LEU A 135 -7.64 -4.88 4.00
N GLY A 136 -8.42 -5.93 3.79
CA GLY A 136 -8.92 -6.33 2.47
C GLY A 136 -9.72 -5.23 1.78
N THR A 137 -10.68 -4.65 2.49
CA THR A 137 -11.52 -3.55 1.99
C THR A 137 -10.71 -2.27 1.74
N THR A 138 -9.75 -1.95 2.61
CA THR A 138 -8.85 -0.82 2.43
C THR A 138 -8.03 -0.96 1.15
N ILE A 139 -7.45 -2.14 0.89
CA ILE A 139 -6.63 -2.39 -0.29
C ILE A 139 -7.45 -2.34 -1.57
N LEU A 140 -8.67 -2.89 -1.55
CA LEU A 140 -9.64 -2.75 -2.65
C LEU A 140 -9.92 -1.26 -2.95
N TRP A 141 -10.15 -0.48 -1.89
CA TRP A 141 -10.42 0.95 -2.00
C TRP A 141 -9.23 1.72 -2.59
N VAL A 142 -8.02 1.45 -2.10
CA VAL A 142 -6.77 2.03 -2.60
C VAL A 142 -6.59 1.72 -4.09
N GLY A 143 -6.79 0.47 -4.52
CA GLY A 143 -6.71 0.11 -5.94
C GLY A 143 -7.69 0.91 -6.81
N ARG A 144 -8.92 1.14 -6.34
CA ARG A 144 -9.89 1.97 -7.06
C ARG A 144 -9.48 3.44 -7.12
N MET A 145 -8.92 3.99 -6.03
CA MET A 145 -8.41 5.37 -6.01
C MET A 145 -7.24 5.54 -6.98
N GLU A 146 -6.29 4.60 -7.00
CA GLU A 146 -5.16 4.61 -7.94
C GLU A 146 -5.62 4.59 -9.40
N MET A 147 -6.62 3.76 -9.73
CA MET A 147 -7.16 3.71 -11.08
C MET A 147 -7.87 5.00 -11.49
N ALA A 148 -8.58 5.64 -10.56
CA ALA A 148 -9.23 6.92 -10.81
C ALA A 148 -8.18 8.03 -11.03
N HIS A 149 -7.17 8.08 -10.17
CA HIS A 149 -6.05 9.02 -10.29
C HIS A 149 -5.30 8.84 -11.61
N ALA A 150 -4.97 7.60 -11.98
CA ALA A 150 -4.29 7.29 -13.23
C ALA A 150 -5.04 7.82 -14.46
N ARG A 151 -6.37 7.68 -14.50
CA ARG A 151 -7.20 8.25 -15.58
C ARG A 151 -7.16 9.78 -15.62
N VAL A 152 -7.10 10.43 -14.46
CA VAL A 152 -6.96 11.90 -14.39
C VAL A 152 -5.60 12.33 -14.91
N MET A 153 -4.53 11.61 -14.56
CA MET A 153 -3.17 11.90 -15.03
C MET A 153 -3.04 11.69 -16.54
N ASP A 154 -3.61 10.61 -17.09
CA ASP A 154 -3.64 10.38 -18.54
C ASP A 154 -4.45 11.47 -19.28
N ALA A 155 -5.57 11.95 -18.70
CA ALA A 155 -6.39 13.00 -19.29
C ALA A 155 -5.72 14.39 -19.28
N ARG A 156 -4.87 14.66 -18.29
CA ARG A 156 -4.11 15.92 -18.17
C ARG A 156 -2.78 15.92 -18.92
N ARG A 157 -2.43 14.79 -19.53
CA ARG A 157 -1.16 14.64 -20.24
C ARG A 157 -1.05 15.61 -21.41
N GLY A 158 -0.03 16.46 -21.39
CA GLY A 158 0.19 17.49 -22.40
C GLY A 158 -0.57 18.81 -22.15
N GLN A 159 -1.33 18.94 -21.06
CA GLN A 159 -1.82 20.23 -20.59
C GLN A 159 -0.76 20.91 -19.72
N PRO A 160 -0.55 22.23 -19.83
CA PRO A 160 0.35 22.94 -18.91
C PRO A 160 -0.16 22.78 -17.46
N PRO A 161 0.74 22.69 -16.46
CA PRO A 161 0.34 22.58 -15.06
C PRO A 161 -0.53 23.78 -14.67
N ALA A 162 -1.46 23.56 -13.74
CA ALA A 162 -2.30 24.65 -13.24
C ALA A 162 -1.40 25.79 -12.72
N PRO A 163 -1.73 27.07 -12.98
CA PRO A 163 -1.00 28.18 -12.40
C PRO A 163 -0.97 28.00 -10.88
N VAL A 164 0.22 28.08 -10.29
CA VAL A 164 0.33 28.12 -8.83
C VAL A 164 -0.18 29.49 -8.42
N ASP A 165 -1.40 29.56 -7.88
CA ASP A 165 -1.89 30.77 -7.23
C ASP A 165 -1.03 30.99 -5.98
N TYR A 166 -0.16 31.99 -6.04
CA TYR A 166 0.56 32.51 -4.89
C TYR A 166 -0.40 33.44 -4.14
N ASP A 167 -1.18 32.88 -3.23
CA ASP A 167 -1.90 33.62 -2.18
C ASP A 167 -1.06 33.71 -0.90
#